data_AF-A0AA41DKK3-F1
#
_entry.id   AF-A0AA41DKK3-F1
#
_cell.length_a   1.000
_cell.length_b   1.000
_cell.length_c   1.000
_cell.angle_alpha   90.00
_cell.angle_beta   90.00
_cell.angle_gamma   90.00
#
_symmetry.space_group_name_H-M   'P 1'
#
loop_
_entity.id
_entity.type
_entity.pdbx_description
1 polymer ?
#
loop_
_entity_poly.entity_id
_entity_poly.type
_entity_poly.pdbx_seq_one_letter_code
_entity_poly.pdbx_strand_id
1 'polypeptide(L)'
;MQNLSKSNYFIVGVVAAWFILVVTGLVYFQLGQLKPFDESQMLKQQNWFEQFKQQLVVSNTVASLVIITEQNCGCTKQAQAHITTLQAFAKSKGLAVQELQLTQQLKQAIPATPAAVIIDKNGDFVYAGPLSEGLACSQGSGFVETVISNLTAGFNSQLLIADTKGCYCVTST
;
A
#
# COMPACT_ATOMS: atom_id res chain seq x y z
N MET A 1 38.41 50.07 10.78
CA MET A 1 38.47 48.85 9.95
C MET A 1 38.23 47.63 10.85
N GLN A 2 37.00 47.10 10.96
CA GLN A 2 36.66 45.79 11.56
C GLN A 2 35.14 45.73 11.77
N ASN A 3 34.42 44.92 10.98
CA ASN A 3 33.26 44.10 11.42
C ASN A 3 32.45 43.43 10.29
N LEU A 4 32.85 43.55 9.01
CA LEU A 4 32.14 42.86 7.92
C LEU A 4 32.29 41.33 7.98
N SER A 5 33.39 40.81 8.53
CA SER A 5 33.69 39.37 8.62
C SER A 5 32.84 38.64 9.68
N LYS A 6 32.70 39.21 10.89
CA LYS A 6 32.00 38.58 12.02
C LYS A 6 30.48 38.44 11.79
N SER A 7 29.87 39.44 11.14
CA SER A 7 28.45 39.42 10.76
C SER A 7 28.15 38.34 9.72
N ASN A 8 29.04 38.15 8.74
CA ASN A 8 28.90 37.08 7.75
C ASN A 8 29.00 35.68 8.37
N TYR A 9 29.94 35.45 9.29
CA TYR A 9 30.02 34.16 10.00
C TYR A 9 28.80 33.88 10.88
N PHE A 10 28.22 34.91 11.50
CA PHE A 10 26.98 34.78 12.26
C PHE A 10 25.80 34.42 11.36
N ILE A 11 25.64 35.11 10.23
CA ILE A 11 24.59 34.83 9.24
C ILE A 11 24.74 33.41 8.68
N VAL A 12 25.96 33.00 8.31
CA VAL A 12 26.24 31.64 7.83
C VAL A 12 25.90 30.60 8.90
N GLY A 13 26.22 30.87 10.17
CA GLY A 13 25.86 29.99 11.29
C GLY A 13 24.35 29.84 11.46
N VAL A 14 23.58 30.95 11.37
CA VAL A 14 22.12 30.93 11.45
C VAL A 14 21.51 30.17 10.28
N VAL A 15 21.99 30.39 9.06
CA VAL A 15 21.51 29.69 7.86
C VAL A 15 21.82 28.20 7.94
N ALA A 16 23.01 27.82 8.40
CA ALA A 16 23.39 26.42 8.59
C ALA A 16 22.51 25.74 9.66
N ALA A 17 22.27 26.40 10.80
CA ALA A 17 21.41 25.89 11.85
C ALA A 17 19.95 25.72 11.38
N TRP A 18 19.43 26.70 10.63
CA TRP A 18 18.11 26.61 10.00
C TRP A 18 18.03 25.44 9.02
N PHE A 19 19.02 25.28 8.16
CA PHE A 19 19.08 24.19 7.19
C PHE A 19 19.10 22.82 7.88
N ILE A 20 19.91 22.65 8.93
CA ILE A 20 19.96 21.41 9.72
C ILE A 20 18.60 21.11 10.35
N LEU A 21 17.93 22.12 10.93
CA LEU A 21 16.61 21.95 11.54
C LEU A 21 15.57 21.50 10.50
N VAL A 22 15.53 22.15 9.34
CA VAL A 22 14.64 21.79 8.23
C VAL A 22 14.92 20.36 7.75
N VAL A 23 16.18 20.00 7.49
CA VAL A 23 16.55 18.65 7.03
C VAL A 23 16.17 17.59 8.08
N THR A 24 16.45 17.85 9.36
CA THR A 24 16.10 16.92 10.45
C THR A 24 14.59 16.74 10.56
N GLY A 25 13.82 17.83 10.48
CA GLY A 25 12.36 17.78 10.48
C GLY A 25 11.79 16.99 9.29
N LEU A 26 12.36 17.18 8.09
CA LEU A 26 11.98 16.44 6.89
C LEU A 26 12.25 14.94 7.03
N VAL A 27 13.43 14.56 7.52
CA VAL A 27 13.79 13.15 7.74
C VAL A 27 12.85 12.50 8.77
N TYR A 28 12.58 13.19 9.88
CA TYR A 28 11.66 12.70 10.91
C TYR A 28 10.26 12.44 10.34
N PHE A 29 9.73 13.39 9.57
CA PHE A 29 8.39 13.26 8.98
C PHE A 29 8.31 12.22 7.86
N GLN A 30 9.37 12.05 7.06
CA GLN A 30 9.40 11.01 6.02
C GLN A 30 9.51 9.61 6.62
N LEU A 31 10.41 9.38 7.57
CA LEU A 31 10.60 8.06 8.17
C LEU A 31 9.40 7.61 9.00
N GLY A 32 8.71 8.55 9.67
CA GLY A 32 7.51 8.25 10.45
C GLY A 32 6.31 7.75 9.63
N GLN A 33 6.33 7.90 8.30
CA GLN A 33 5.26 7.46 7.41
C GLN A 33 5.41 6.01 6.93
N LEU A 34 6.59 5.39 7.08
CA LEU A 34 6.83 4.01 6.68
C LEU A 34 6.43 3.04 7.78
N LYS A 35 5.34 2.31 7.57
CA LYS A 35 4.90 1.25 8.47
C LYS A 35 5.09 -0.12 7.82
N PRO A 36 5.36 -1.18 8.61
CA PRO A 36 5.30 -2.54 8.10
C PRO A 36 3.87 -2.86 7.65
N PHE A 37 3.73 -3.59 6.55
CA PHE A 37 2.41 -4.00 6.05
C PHE A 37 1.77 -5.08 6.93
N ASP A 38 2.52 -6.14 7.26
CA ASP A 38 2.03 -7.28 8.05
C ASP A 38 3.00 -7.64 9.19
N GLU A 39 2.96 -6.84 10.25
CA GLU A 39 3.78 -7.05 11.45
C GLU A 39 3.41 -8.34 12.20
N SER A 40 2.13 -8.72 12.19
CA SER A 40 1.62 -9.92 12.86
C SER A 40 1.72 -11.20 12.03
N GLN A 41 2.26 -11.11 10.80
CA GLN A 41 2.40 -12.23 9.85
C GLN A 41 1.04 -12.93 9.58
N MET A 42 -0.04 -12.17 9.61
CA MET A 42 -1.40 -12.66 9.45
C MET A 42 -1.61 -13.33 8.10
N LEU A 43 -1.04 -12.78 7.02
CA LEU A 43 -1.19 -13.35 5.68
C LEU A 43 -0.48 -14.70 5.55
N LYS A 44 0.57 -14.95 6.34
CA LYS A 44 1.31 -16.21 6.31
C LYS A 44 0.61 -17.35 7.07
N GLN A 45 -0.51 -17.08 7.73
CA GLN A 45 -1.28 -18.11 8.43
C GLN A 45 -1.97 -19.03 7.41
N GLN A 46 -1.94 -20.34 7.68
CA GLN A 46 -2.34 -21.37 6.71
C GLN A 46 -3.81 -21.28 6.26
N ASN A 47 -4.71 -20.76 7.10
CA ASN A 47 -6.15 -20.68 6.82
C ASN A 47 -6.65 -19.25 6.56
N TRP A 48 -5.75 -18.28 6.45
CA TRP A 48 -6.09 -16.87 6.29
C TRP A 48 -7.00 -16.64 5.07
N PHE A 49 -6.66 -17.24 3.93
CA PHE A 49 -7.40 -17.02 2.67
C PHE A 49 -8.84 -17.54 2.74
N GLU A 50 -9.07 -18.66 3.42
CA GLU A 50 -10.43 -19.20 3.61
C GLU A 50 -11.27 -18.28 4.50
N GLN A 51 -10.69 -17.74 5.58
CA GLN A 51 -11.36 -16.76 6.45
C GLN A 51 -11.70 -15.49 5.69
N PHE A 52 -10.80 -15.02 4.82
CA PHE A 52 -11.03 -13.87 3.95
C PHE A 52 -12.15 -14.15 2.94
N LYS A 53 -12.15 -15.30 2.27
CA LYS A 53 -13.19 -15.68 1.29
C LYS A 53 -14.58 -15.74 1.91
N GLN A 54 -14.74 -16.17 3.16
CA GLN A 54 -16.03 -16.19 3.85
C GLN A 54 -16.67 -14.80 4.00
N GLN A 55 -15.86 -13.74 3.94
CA GLN A 55 -16.32 -12.35 4.07
C GLN A 55 -16.60 -11.71 2.70
N LEU A 56 -16.37 -12.43 1.60
CA LEU A 56 -16.55 -11.95 0.23
C LEU A 56 -17.70 -12.65 -0.48
N VAL A 57 -18.43 -11.89 -1.30
CA VAL A 57 -19.34 -12.44 -2.31
C VAL A 57 -18.57 -12.47 -3.63
N VAL A 58 -17.72 -13.48 -3.81
CA VAL A 58 -16.92 -13.64 -5.04
C VAL A 58 -17.78 -14.30 -6.12
N SER A 59 -17.77 -13.73 -7.34
CA SER A 59 -18.38 -14.37 -8.50
C SER A 59 -17.39 -15.36 -9.13
N ASN A 60 -17.74 -16.64 -9.20
CA ASN A 60 -16.89 -17.71 -9.76
C ASN A 60 -16.86 -17.73 -11.30
N THR A 61 -17.19 -16.61 -11.96
CA THR A 61 -17.29 -16.55 -13.43
C THR A 61 -16.07 -15.90 -14.07
N VAL A 62 -15.45 -14.95 -13.37
CA VAL A 62 -14.26 -14.21 -13.81
C VAL A 62 -13.32 -14.00 -12.63
N ALA A 63 -12.03 -13.80 -12.92
CA ALA A 63 -11.08 -13.40 -11.90
C ALA A 63 -11.48 -12.06 -11.28
N SER A 64 -11.28 -11.91 -9.98
CA SER A 64 -11.73 -10.76 -9.20
C SER A 64 -10.56 -10.07 -8.52
N LEU A 65 -10.45 -8.75 -8.70
CA LEU A 65 -9.59 -7.86 -7.94
C LEU A 65 -10.42 -7.22 -6.83
N VAL A 66 -10.08 -7.55 -5.58
CA VAL A 66 -10.67 -6.96 -4.38
C VAL A 66 -9.70 -5.95 -3.80
N ILE A 67 -10.12 -4.69 -3.70
CA ILE A 67 -9.34 -3.60 -3.12
C ILE A 67 -9.99 -3.24 -1.77
N ILE A 68 -9.20 -3.22 -0.70
CA ILE A 68 -9.65 -2.89 0.65
C ILE A 68 -9.07 -1.53 1.04
N THR A 69 -9.96 -0.59 1.36
CA THR A 69 -9.64 0.80 1.70
C THR A 69 -10.25 1.19 3.05
N GLU A 70 -9.76 2.28 3.63
CA GLU A 70 -10.28 2.85 4.88
C GLU A 70 -10.55 4.36 4.73
N GLN A 71 -11.73 4.82 5.16
CA GLN A 71 -12.19 6.21 5.00
C GLN A 71 -11.33 7.25 5.74
N ASN A 72 -10.83 6.92 6.93
CA ASN A 72 -10.08 7.86 7.78
C ASN A 72 -8.55 7.71 7.64
N CYS A 73 -8.10 7.05 6.57
CA CYS A 73 -6.68 6.78 6.32
C CYS A 73 -6.10 7.75 5.28
N GLY A 74 -5.07 8.51 5.67
CA GLY A 74 -4.34 9.42 4.78
C GLY A 74 -3.65 8.69 3.61
N CYS A 75 -3.16 7.47 3.84
CA CYS A 75 -2.52 6.65 2.80
C CYS A 75 -3.52 6.21 1.70
N THR A 76 -4.78 5.93 2.06
CA THR A 76 -5.85 5.67 1.07
C THR A 76 -6.05 6.88 0.17
N LYS A 77 -6.16 8.08 0.77
CA LYS A 77 -6.36 9.33 0.02
C LYS A 77 -5.21 9.58 -0.96
N GLN A 78 -3.97 9.33 -0.52
CA GLN A 78 -2.79 9.45 -1.36
C GLN A 78 -2.79 8.43 -2.52
N ALA A 79 -3.23 7.20 -2.26
CA ALA A 79 -3.29 6.12 -3.24
C ALA A 79 -4.48 6.23 -4.23
N GLN A 80 -5.43 7.15 -4.03
CA GLN A 80 -6.69 7.18 -4.78
C GLN A 80 -6.49 7.24 -6.30
N ALA A 81 -5.54 8.07 -6.78
CA ALA A 81 -5.24 8.17 -8.21
C ALA A 81 -4.70 6.84 -8.78
N HIS A 82 -3.89 6.12 -8.00
CA HIS A 82 -3.40 4.80 -8.37
C HIS A 82 -4.53 3.76 -8.35
N ILE A 83 -5.37 3.75 -7.31
CA ILE A 83 -6.56 2.87 -7.22
C ILE A 83 -7.42 3.01 -8.47
N THR A 84 -7.80 4.23 -8.86
CA THR A 84 -8.64 4.44 -10.05
C THR A 84 -7.98 3.93 -11.33
N THR A 85 -6.67 4.12 -11.49
CA THR A 85 -5.92 3.64 -12.66
C THR A 85 -5.86 2.10 -12.68
N LEU A 86 -5.58 1.50 -11.53
CA LEU A 86 -5.52 0.04 -11.36
C LEU A 86 -6.89 -0.62 -11.60
N GLN A 87 -7.98 -0.02 -11.12
CA GLN A 87 -9.34 -0.50 -11.38
C GLN A 87 -9.67 -0.47 -12.88
N ALA A 88 -9.30 0.60 -13.58
CA ALA A 88 -9.48 0.68 -15.03
C ALA A 88 -8.63 -0.37 -15.76
N PHE A 89 -7.37 -0.56 -15.35
CA PHE A 89 -6.48 -1.59 -15.88
C PHE A 89 -7.05 -3.00 -15.70
N ALA A 90 -7.48 -3.35 -14.48
CA ALA A 90 -8.07 -4.66 -14.17
C ALA A 90 -9.34 -4.94 -15.00
N LYS A 91 -10.23 -3.94 -15.13
CA LYS A 91 -11.42 -4.05 -15.99
C LYS A 91 -11.05 -4.27 -17.47
N SER A 92 -10.04 -3.55 -17.98
CA SER A 92 -9.56 -3.73 -19.36
C SER A 92 -8.97 -5.13 -19.61
N LYS A 93 -8.51 -5.79 -18.55
CA LYS A 93 -7.97 -7.15 -18.54
C LYS A 93 -9.03 -8.23 -18.30
N GLY A 94 -10.30 -7.83 -18.15
CA GLY A 94 -11.43 -8.76 -17.96
C GLY A 94 -11.64 -9.23 -16.53
N LEU A 95 -11.04 -8.57 -15.53
CA LEU A 95 -11.27 -8.87 -14.12
C LEU A 95 -12.49 -8.11 -13.59
N ALA A 96 -13.30 -8.77 -12.75
CA ALA A 96 -14.24 -8.07 -11.89
C ALA A 96 -13.47 -7.26 -10.85
N VAL A 97 -13.98 -6.08 -10.50
CA VAL A 97 -13.31 -5.19 -9.54
C VAL A 97 -14.30 -4.86 -8.44
N GLN A 98 -13.92 -5.13 -7.20
CA GLN A 98 -14.71 -4.81 -6.02
C GLN A 98 -13.86 -3.98 -5.06
N GLU A 99 -14.39 -2.83 -4.65
CA GLU A 99 -13.79 -2.01 -3.61
C GLU A 99 -14.59 -2.19 -2.32
N LEU A 100 -13.89 -2.52 -1.24
CA LEU A 100 -14.47 -2.78 0.08
C LEU A 100 -13.90 -1.80 1.09
N GLN A 101 -14.77 -1.31 1.95
CA GLN A 101 -14.35 -0.58 3.13
C GLN A 101 -13.95 -1.56 4.22
N LEU A 102 -12.85 -1.28 4.90
CA LEU A 102 -12.34 -2.08 6.00
C LEU A 102 -13.36 -2.12 7.15
N THR A 103 -14.01 -3.27 7.34
CA THR A 103 -14.90 -3.54 8.46
C THR A 103 -14.15 -4.20 9.62
N GLN A 104 -14.75 -4.25 10.82
CA GLN A 104 -14.12 -4.92 11.97
C GLN A 104 -13.83 -6.41 11.73
N GLN A 105 -14.64 -7.08 10.90
CA GLN A 105 -14.44 -8.48 10.52
C GLN A 105 -13.24 -8.64 9.58
N LEU A 106 -13.08 -7.72 8.62
CA LEU A 106 -11.95 -7.72 7.68
C LEU A 106 -10.61 -7.40 8.36
N LYS A 107 -10.60 -6.67 9.48
CA LYS A 107 -9.36 -6.43 10.24
C LYS A 107 -8.69 -7.71 10.76
N GLN A 108 -9.44 -8.80 10.90
CA GLN A 108 -8.90 -10.11 11.30
C GLN A 108 -8.29 -10.90 10.13
N ALA A 109 -8.40 -10.37 8.90
CA ALA A 109 -7.86 -10.99 7.71
C ALA A 109 -7.01 -10.03 6.86
N ILE A 110 -7.04 -8.72 7.09
CA ILE A 110 -6.26 -7.73 6.33
C ILE A 110 -5.42 -6.89 7.30
N PRO A 111 -4.08 -6.95 7.22
CA PRO A 111 -3.20 -6.40 8.26
C PRO A 111 -3.07 -4.87 8.19
N ALA A 112 -3.23 -4.31 6.99
CA ALA A 112 -3.16 -2.88 6.76
C ALA A 112 -3.90 -2.47 5.48
N THR A 113 -4.23 -1.18 5.36
CA THR A 113 -4.83 -0.59 4.15
C THR A 113 -3.93 0.52 3.58
N PRO A 114 -4.00 0.80 2.26
CA PRO A 114 -4.79 0.11 1.24
C PRO A 114 -4.18 -1.26 0.86
N ALA A 115 -5.02 -2.29 0.75
CA ALA A 115 -4.62 -3.65 0.39
C ALA A 115 -5.37 -4.16 -0.85
N ALA A 116 -4.76 -5.11 -1.55
CA ALA A 116 -5.34 -5.75 -2.72
C ALA A 116 -5.25 -7.26 -2.60
N VAL A 117 -6.32 -7.94 -2.97
CA VAL A 117 -6.39 -9.40 -3.08
C VAL A 117 -6.91 -9.76 -4.46
N ILE A 118 -6.23 -10.66 -5.16
CA ILE A 118 -6.67 -11.19 -6.46
C ILE A 118 -7.05 -12.65 -6.28
N ILE A 119 -8.23 -12.99 -6.77
CA ILE A 119 -8.80 -14.33 -6.79
C ILE A 119 -9.04 -14.71 -8.25
N ASP A 120 -8.64 -15.90 -8.67
CA ASP A 120 -8.89 -16.33 -10.04
C ASP A 120 -10.35 -16.73 -10.26
N LYS A 121 -10.70 -17.10 -11.50
CA LYS A 121 -12.05 -17.52 -11.86
C LYS A 121 -12.48 -18.84 -11.21
N ASN A 122 -11.55 -19.65 -10.73
CA ASN A 122 -11.81 -20.93 -10.05
C ASN A 122 -11.98 -20.73 -8.53
N GLY A 123 -11.73 -19.52 -8.00
CA GLY A 123 -11.75 -19.21 -6.58
C GLY A 123 -10.41 -19.42 -5.87
N ASP A 124 -9.33 -19.63 -6.64
CA ASP A 124 -7.98 -19.85 -6.12
C ASP A 124 -7.28 -18.52 -5.81
N PHE A 125 -6.39 -18.57 -4.82
CA PHE A 125 -5.53 -17.46 -4.46
C PHE A 125 -4.56 -17.10 -5.59
N VAL A 126 -4.45 -15.81 -5.92
CA VAL A 126 -3.47 -15.30 -6.89
C VAL A 126 -2.54 -14.28 -6.27
N TYR A 127 -3.07 -13.35 -5.48
CA TYR A 127 -2.27 -12.34 -4.81
C TYR A 127 -2.90 -11.82 -3.53
N ALA A 128 -2.09 -11.51 -2.52
CA ALA A 128 -2.47 -10.66 -1.41
C ALA A 128 -1.30 -9.84 -0.93
N GLY A 129 -1.57 -8.56 -0.65
CA GLY A 129 -0.55 -7.64 -0.19
C GLY A 129 -1.01 -6.19 -0.31
N PRO A 130 -0.07 -5.24 -0.16
CA PRO A 130 -0.35 -3.83 -0.39
C PRO A 130 -0.58 -3.55 -1.88
N LEU A 131 -1.14 -2.39 -2.21
CA LEU A 131 -1.23 -1.96 -3.62
C LEU A 131 0.15 -1.58 -4.19
N SER A 132 1.00 -1.00 -3.36
CA SER A 132 2.31 -0.45 -3.75
C SER A 132 3.24 -0.40 -2.53
N GLU A 133 4.53 -0.21 -2.78
CA GLU A 133 5.55 0.03 -1.76
C GLU A 133 5.99 1.50 -1.70
N GLY A 134 6.70 1.85 -0.62
CA GLY A 134 7.36 3.15 -0.49
C GLY A 134 6.49 4.30 0.03
N LEU A 135 7.10 5.49 0.07
CA LEU A 135 6.55 6.69 0.72
C LEU A 135 5.39 7.35 -0.04
N ALA A 136 5.36 7.17 -1.36
CA ALA A 136 4.48 7.96 -2.21
C ALA A 136 3.11 7.31 -2.47
N CYS A 137 2.87 6.07 -2.04
CA CYS A 137 1.70 5.27 -2.44
C CYS A 137 1.42 5.32 -3.96
N SER A 138 2.44 5.63 -4.77
CA SER A 138 2.29 6.03 -6.16
C SER A 138 3.13 5.13 -7.06
N GLN A 139 2.44 4.56 -8.04
CA GLN A 139 2.93 4.04 -9.33
C GLN A 139 4.45 3.95 -9.51
N GLY A 140 4.99 2.77 -9.20
CA GLY A 140 6.14 2.20 -9.90
C GLY A 140 5.79 0.74 -10.17
N SER A 141 5.81 0.31 -11.45
CA SER A 141 5.49 -1.05 -11.95
C SER A 141 4.83 -1.96 -10.91
N GLY A 142 3.56 -1.67 -10.58
CA GLY A 142 2.96 -2.15 -9.34
C GLY A 142 2.89 -3.68 -9.29
N PHE A 143 3.04 -4.22 -8.08
CA PHE A 143 2.94 -5.66 -7.81
C PHE A 143 1.63 -6.21 -8.38
N VAL A 144 0.53 -5.46 -8.18
CA VAL A 144 -0.81 -5.85 -8.61
C VAL A 144 -0.92 -5.88 -10.14
N GLU A 145 -0.45 -4.86 -10.85
CA GLU A 145 -0.46 -4.81 -12.31
C GLU A 145 0.33 -5.95 -12.95
N THR A 146 1.49 -6.28 -12.36
CA THR A 146 2.34 -7.38 -12.80
C THR A 146 1.62 -8.72 -12.62
N VAL A 147 1.01 -8.93 -11.45
CA VAL A 147 0.23 -10.15 -11.18
C VAL A 147 -0.98 -10.26 -12.13
N ILE A 148 -1.73 -9.17 -12.34
CA ILE A 148 -2.86 -9.17 -13.27
C ILE A 148 -2.39 -9.55 -14.68
N SER A 149 -1.27 -8.99 -15.13
CA SER A 149 -0.70 -9.30 -16.44
C SER A 149 -0.33 -10.78 -16.56
N ASN A 150 0.33 -11.34 -15.54
CA ASN A 150 0.66 -12.77 -15.48
C ASN A 150 -0.59 -13.65 -15.50
N LEU A 151 -1.61 -13.29 -14.71
CA LEU A 151 -2.87 -14.03 -14.66
C LEU A 151 -3.57 -14.04 -16.02
N THR A 152 -3.60 -12.89 -16.71
CA THR A 152 -4.16 -12.83 -18.08
C THR A 152 -3.36 -13.60 -19.12
N ALA A 153 -2.07 -13.82 -18.87
CA ALA A 153 -1.22 -14.67 -19.69
C ALA A 153 -1.36 -16.18 -19.34
N GLY A 154 -2.19 -16.52 -18.35
CA GLY A 154 -2.45 -17.90 -17.91
C GLY A 154 -1.59 -18.37 -16.74
N PHE A 155 -0.84 -17.47 -16.09
CA PHE A 155 0.05 -17.80 -14.98
C PHE A 155 -0.52 -17.30 -13.64
N ASN A 156 -0.90 -18.22 -12.76
CA ASN A 156 -1.22 -17.88 -11.38
C ASN A 156 0.08 -17.66 -10.58
N SER A 157 0.31 -16.42 -10.14
CA SER A 157 1.54 -16.04 -9.43
C SER A 157 1.59 -16.52 -7.97
N GLN A 158 0.44 -16.82 -7.35
CA GLN A 158 0.30 -17.16 -5.93
C GLN A 158 1.17 -16.29 -5.00
N LEU A 159 1.18 -14.98 -5.28
CA LEU A 159 2.15 -14.06 -4.71
C LEU A 159 1.61 -13.42 -3.43
N LEU A 160 2.30 -13.66 -2.32
CA LEU A 160 1.95 -13.10 -1.03
C LEU A 160 3.02 -12.11 -0.59
N ILE A 161 2.65 -10.83 -0.43
CA ILE A 161 3.54 -9.77 0.01
C ILE A 161 3.13 -9.31 1.42
N ALA A 162 3.85 -9.82 2.42
CA ALA A 162 3.67 -9.49 3.83
C ALA A 162 4.81 -8.59 4.37
N ASP A 163 6.04 -8.83 3.93
CA ASP A 163 7.25 -8.23 4.50
C ASP A 163 7.71 -6.98 3.72
N THR A 164 6.87 -5.95 3.66
CA THR A 164 7.23 -4.67 3.02
C THR A 164 6.86 -3.47 3.89
N LYS A 165 7.46 -2.32 3.57
CA LYS A 165 7.23 -1.04 4.24
C LYS A 165 6.77 0.01 3.25
N GLY A 166 5.76 0.76 3.66
CA GLY A 166 5.16 1.81 2.84
C GLY A 166 4.25 2.69 3.67
N CYS A 167 3.55 3.60 3.01
CA CYS A 167 2.46 4.33 3.64
C CYS A 167 1.25 3.40 3.75
N TYR A 168 1.11 2.81 4.94
CA TYR A 168 0.00 1.92 5.28
C TYR A 168 -0.68 2.37 6.57
N CYS A 169 -2.00 2.22 6.61
CA CYS A 169 -2.80 2.30 7.81
C CYS A 169 -2.95 0.90 8.38
N VAL A 170 -2.07 0.56 9.32
CA VAL A 170 -2.11 -0.71 10.05
C VAL A 170 -3.39 -0.79 10.87
N THR A 171 -4.04 -1.95 10.82
CA THR A 171 -5.16 -2.24 11.70
C THR A 171 -4.62 -2.56 13.08
N SER A 172 -4.43 -1.53 13.91
CA SER A 172 -4.08 -1.72 15.32
C SER A 172 -5.22 -2.50 15.99
N THR A 173 -4.88 -3.64 16.57
CA THR A 173 -5.74 -4.37 17.52
C THR A 173 -5.84 -3.60 18.83
#